data_AF-A0A6J2T1G0-F1
#
_entry.id   AF-A0A6J2T1G0-F1
#
_cell.length_a   1.000
_cell.length_b   1.000
_cell.length_c   1.000
_cell.angle_alpha   90.00
_cell.angle_beta   90.00
_cell.angle_gamma   90.00
#
_symmetry.space_group_name_H-M   'P 1'
#
loop_
_entity.id
_entity.type
_entity.pdbx_description
1 polymer ?
#
loop_
_entity_poly.entity_id
_entity_poly.type
_entity_poly.pdbx_seq_one_letter_code
_entity_poly.pdbx_strand_id
1 'polypeptide(L)'
;MMMHEEQSAFESMLARSLPLSCAGPPPRPRTHFEDLPNDLWFCIMCYLPYTDLLQLRLVCKRWRDLVNRPYFMSRGKVIVTERNLHAMKQHVERGDSNIRFDCVELRNLRHSEELEQFLRLVGPEVGHLQVRHAPVFRTLDGTMPNLKILAIATTSFMDELLLQPVEGINLRQFVHLHSFECDGVSLDSSQKLLMLQQLRHVENKVRLRHLQFEYRTNSEAALLEVLSDHAGSLEYLDIFFSCSPDRLTGKWRVVFEKLQRVHTLKLSGNCHHDLLEAIVEALPAATPLRHLDLTGMLSLTNDLLMLIACKWKSTLRVLDLMFCVQLDGRCVQALQHLSGSLKVLTMAYCRELTGRGLLDGLALKPNYTLQELHLEEVCFIDEESICTLVERLPNLRRLGLDNCRHAVTNRTLAAIFQHQTKLQELNIDYCVRVTDAGLVGFGPKRYPISNLRGLRALNMRGCHNLTNRVLMDALRLPELRSLSVGYCNRFEAEGIAAFTINCPAVEKLCLASCHQVDDRAVESILQNLRRLRSLNVSNCPKITLHSVYQIARHGENLLEFTACGIDGLDSSAVKLILQRERPQLKQVLL
;
A
#
# COMPACT_ATOMS: atom_id res chain seq x y z
N MET A 1 13.82 -47.31 6.06
CA MET A 1 14.13 -48.35 7.06
C MET A 1 15.53 -48.11 7.62
N MET A 2 15.69 -46.98 8.33
CA MET A 2 16.90 -46.55 9.08
C MET A 2 16.49 -45.34 9.94
N MET A 3 15.44 -45.51 10.75
CA MET A 3 15.03 -44.54 11.79
C MET A 3 14.32 -45.25 12.96
N HIS A 4 14.66 -46.53 13.21
CA HIS A 4 14.06 -47.31 14.30
C HIS A 4 15.06 -48.04 15.20
N GLU A 5 16.38 -47.95 14.94
CA GLU A 5 17.39 -48.66 15.74
C GLU A 5 18.17 -47.75 16.71
N GLU A 6 18.07 -46.42 16.61
CA GLU A 6 18.77 -45.51 17.54
C GLU A 6 17.96 -45.16 18.80
N GLN A 7 16.66 -45.53 18.87
CA GLN A 7 15.83 -45.31 20.06
C GLN A 7 15.99 -46.39 21.14
N SER A 8 16.39 -47.61 20.78
CA SER A 8 16.47 -48.75 21.71
C SER A 8 17.76 -48.74 22.56
N ALA A 9 18.85 -48.14 22.05
CA ALA A 9 20.12 -48.07 22.78
C ALA A 9 20.09 -47.08 23.96
N PHE A 10 19.19 -46.08 23.92
CA PHE A 10 19.12 -45.03 24.94
C PHE A 10 18.30 -45.44 26.18
N GLU A 11 17.36 -46.38 26.03
CA GLU A 11 16.50 -46.82 27.14
C GLU A 11 17.18 -47.83 28.08
N SER A 12 18.16 -48.61 27.60
CA SER A 12 18.81 -49.62 28.45
C SER A 12 19.89 -49.07 29.41
N MET A 13 20.35 -47.83 29.18
CA MET A 13 21.41 -47.22 30.01
C MET A 13 20.88 -46.60 31.32
N LEU A 14 19.56 -46.42 31.45
CA LEU A 14 18.94 -45.74 32.59
C LEU A 14 18.48 -46.66 33.73
N ALA A 15 18.71 -47.97 33.62
CA ALA A 15 18.17 -48.96 34.57
C ALA A 15 19.26 -49.69 35.39
N ARG A 16 20.14 -48.97 36.10
CA ARG A 16 20.93 -49.56 37.21
C ARG A 16 21.14 -48.60 38.40
N SER A 17 20.42 -48.91 39.48
CA SER A 17 20.73 -48.78 40.93
C SER A 17 20.97 -47.40 41.62
N LEU A 18 19.93 -46.96 42.37
CA LEU A 18 19.84 -46.50 43.79
C LEU A 18 20.65 -45.26 44.30
N PRO A 19 20.25 -44.56 45.40
CA PRO A 19 19.03 -44.61 46.22
C PRO A 19 18.29 -43.25 46.38
N LEU A 20 17.06 -43.33 46.90
CA LEU A 20 16.19 -42.20 47.28
C LEU A 20 16.88 -41.27 48.30
N SER A 21 17.17 -40.03 47.90
CA SER A 21 17.37 -38.91 48.83
C SER A 21 16.40 -37.79 48.44
N CYS A 22 15.59 -37.36 49.39
CA CYS A 22 14.59 -36.31 49.24
C CYS A 22 15.27 -34.94 49.08
N ALA A 23 15.61 -34.58 47.85
CA ALA A 23 15.82 -33.20 47.43
C ALA A 23 15.33 -33.09 45.98
N GLY A 24 14.23 -32.36 45.75
CA GLY A 24 13.75 -32.11 44.40
C GLY A 24 14.83 -31.44 43.55
N PRO A 25 14.84 -31.65 42.21
CA PRO A 25 15.80 -30.97 41.35
C PRO A 25 15.63 -29.44 41.53
N PRO A 26 16.72 -28.66 41.55
CA PRO A 26 16.60 -27.21 41.61
C PRO A 26 15.72 -26.75 40.43
N PRO A 27 14.88 -25.71 40.62
CA PRO A 27 14.04 -25.22 39.56
C PRO A 27 14.94 -24.84 38.38
N ARG A 28 14.65 -25.37 37.18
CA ARG A 28 15.32 -24.91 35.96
C ARG A 28 15.22 -23.39 35.96
N PRO A 29 16.34 -22.65 35.78
CA PRO A 29 16.26 -21.20 35.74
C PRO A 29 15.25 -20.85 34.65
N ARG A 30 14.21 -20.10 35.01
CA ARG A 30 13.29 -19.53 34.02
C ARG A 30 14.15 -18.59 33.19
N THR A 31 14.61 -19.03 32.04
CA THR A 31 15.25 -18.14 31.07
C THR A 31 14.23 -17.06 30.79
N HIS A 32 14.47 -15.85 31.27
CA HIS A 32 13.61 -14.73 30.94
C HIS A 32 13.75 -14.52 29.44
N PHE A 33 12.67 -14.10 28.77
CA PHE A 33 12.69 -13.88 27.32
C PHE A 33 13.84 -12.94 26.89
N GLU A 34 14.24 -12.04 27.78
CA GLU A 34 15.37 -11.11 27.64
C GLU A 34 16.74 -11.80 27.59
N ASP A 35 16.86 -13.02 28.12
CA ASP A 35 18.09 -13.82 28.16
C ASP A 35 18.32 -14.64 26.89
N LEU A 36 17.38 -14.61 25.92
CA LEU A 36 17.54 -15.33 24.66
C LEU A 36 18.85 -14.91 23.97
N PRO A 37 19.62 -15.85 23.37
CA PRO A 37 20.83 -15.53 22.62
C PRO A 37 20.56 -14.60 21.42
N ASN A 38 21.60 -13.90 20.99
CA ASN A 38 21.51 -12.90 19.90
C ASN A 38 20.95 -13.49 18.59
N ASP A 39 21.22 -14.76 18.30
CA ASP A 39 20.75 -15.42 17.07
C ASP A 39 19.24 -15.65 17.08
N LEU A 40 18.66 -15.99 18.24
CA LEU A 40 17.21 -16.12 18.39
C LEU A 40 16.52 -14.75 18.31
N TRP A 41 17.10 -13.72 18.94
CA TRP A 41 16.63 -12.35 18.78
C TRP A 41 16.72 -11.87 17.34
N PHE A 42 17.79 -12.22 16.63
CA PHE A 42 17.93 -11.92 15.21
C PHE A 42 16.81 -12.59 14.40
N CYS A 43 16.52 -13.88 14.63
CA CYS A 43 15.38 -14.57 14.02
C CYS A 43 14.03 -13.91 14.34
N ILE A 44 13.80 -13.51 15.59
CA ILE A 44 12.56 -12.81 15.99
C ILE A 44 12.44 -11.48 15.24
N MET A 45 13.51 -10.67 15.25
CA MET A 45 13.57 -9.38 14.57
C MET A 45 13.39 -9.51 13.04
N CYS A 46 13.81 -10.63 12.42
CA CYS A 46 13.59 -10.87 10.99
C CYS A 46 12.12 -10.87 10.58
N TYR A 47 11.20 -11.20 11.49
CA TYR A 47 9.75 -11.19 11.24
C TYR A 47 9.08 -9.83 11.49
N LEU A 48 9.81 -8.87 12.05
CA LEU A 48 9.26 -7.55 12.37
C LEU A 48 9.38 -6.59 11.18
N PRO A 49 8.37 -5.73 10.95
CA PRO A 49 8.50 -4.64 9.98
C PRO A 49 9.54 -3.63 10.47
N TYR A 50 10.13 -2.88 9.54
CA TYR A 50 11.19 -1.92 9.86
C TYR A 50 10.76 -0.87 10.88
N THR A 51 9.49 -0.45 10.85
CA THR A 51 8.93 0.47 11.85
C THR A 51 8.99 -0.09 13.27
N ASP A 52 8.73 -1.39 13.45
CA ASP A 52 8.76 -2.05 14.75
C ASP A 52 10.21 -2.31 15.18
N LEU A 53 11.10 -2.60 14.24
CA LEU A 53 12.54 -2.66 14.50
C LEU A 53 13.07 -1.33 15.05
N LEU A 54 12.61 -0.19 14.53
CA LEU A 54 12.95 1.13 15.07
C LEU A 54 12.48 1.29 16.53
N GLN A 55 11.33 0.74 16.90
CA GLN A 55 10.88 0.75 18.30
C GLN A 55 11.78 -0.12 19.19
N LEU A 56 12.23 -1.28 18.70
CA LEU A 56 13.13 -2.16 19.47
C LEU A 56 14.49 -1.51 19.80
N ARG A 57 14.95 -0.55 18.98
CA ARG A 57 16.18 0.23 19.26
C ARG A 57 16.09 1.05 20.57
N LEU A 58 14.88 1.30 21.03
CA LEU A 58 14.60 2.11 22.21
C LEU A 58 14.51 1.27 23.49
N VAL A 59 14.41 -0.06 23.40
CA VAL A 59 14.18 -0.92 24.57
C VAL A 59 15.43 -1.10 25.41
N CYS A 60 16.55 -1.51 24.81
CA CYS A 60 17.84 -1.63 25.50
C CYS A 60 19.02 -1.51 24.54
N LYS A 61 20.22 -1.26 25.07
CA LYS A 61 21.45 -1.12 24.27
C LYS A 61 21.72 -2.37 23.42
N ARG A 62 21.53 -3.55 24.00
CA ARG A 62 21.73 -4.84 23.32
C ARG A 62 20.86 -4.97 22.05
N TRP A 63 19.57 -4.63 22.13
CA TRP A 63 18.67 -4.72 20.97
C TRP A 63 18.93 -3.60 19.98
N ARG A 64 19.31 -2.41 20.44
CA ARG A 64 19.79 -1.33 19.56
C ARG A 64 20.97 -1.81 18.72
N ASP A 65 21.96 -2.46 19.33
CA ASP A 65 23.13 -2.97 18.63
C ASP A 65 22.77 -4.08 17.63
N LEU A 66 21.80 -4.95 17.98
CA LEU A 66 21.27 -5.96 17.08
C LEU A 66 20.52 -5.37 15.88
N VAL A 67 19.63 -4.41 16.10
CA VAL A 67 18.87 -3.74 15.03
C VAL A 67 19.78 -2.86 14.18
N ASN A 68 20.83 -2.26 14.75
CA ASN A 68 21.82 -1.50 14.00
C ASN A 68 22.72 -2.39 13.12
N ARG A 69 22.58 -3.72 13.16
CA ARG A 69 23.29 -4.60 12.22
C ARG A 69 22.90 -4.31 10.77
N PRO A 70 23.86 -4.45 9.83
CA PRO A 70 23.67 -4.27 8.39
C PRO A 70 22.35 -4.79 7.81
N TYR A 71 21.98 -6.01 8.20
CA TYR A 71 20.82 -6.73 7.67
C TYR A 71 19.47 -6.03 7.93
N PHE A 72 19.32 -5.38 9.09
CA PHE A 72 18.06 -4.71 9.44
C PHE A 72 18.04 -3.27 8.93
N MET A 73 19.18 -2.59 8.91
CA MET A 73 19.27 -1.22 8.42
C MET A 73 19.02 -1.10 6.91
N SER A 74 19.35 -2.12 6.11
CA SER A 74 19.01 -2.15 4.68
C SER A 74 17.51 -2.26 4.40
N ARG A 75 16.68 -2.59 5.41
CA ARG A 75 15.21 -2.58 5.28
C ARG A 75 14.61 -1.17 5.41
N GLY A 76 15.41 -0.19 5.84
CA GLY A 76 15.01 1.20 5.95
C GLY A 76 15.10 1.91 4.61
N LYS A 77 14.24 2.91 4.42
CA LYS A 77 14.29 3.83 3.29
C LYS A 77 14.73 5.20 3.77
N VAL A 78 15.84 5.69 3.22
CA VAL A 78 16.39 7.01 3.54
C VAL A 78 15.80 8.03 2.58
N ILE A 79 15.12 9.05 3.11
CA ILE A 79 14.53 10.13 2.29
C ILE A 79 15.42 11.36 2.40
N VAL A 80 16.00 11.77 1.27
CA VAL A 80 16.82 12.96 1.13
C VAL A 80 15.96 14.07 0.53
N THR A 81 15.99 15.22 1.17
CA THR A 81 15.26 16.44 0.82
C THR A 81 16.20 17.62 0.98
N GLU A 82 15.84 18.78 0.41
CA GLU A 82 16.63 20.00 0.57
C GLU A 82 16.85 20.38 2.05
N ARG A 83 15.87 20.10 2.92
CA ARG A 83 15.91 20.46 4.35
C ARG A 83 16.89 19.62 5.18
N ASN A 84 17.16 18.38 4.78
CA ASN A 84 17.99 17.45 5.58
C ASN A 84 19.33 17.11 4.92
N LEU A 85 19.54 17.48 3.66
CA LEU A 85 20.76 17.18 2.90
C LEU A 85 22.02 17.60 3.67
N HIS A 86 22.05 18.84 4.17
CA HIS A 86 23.20 19.37 4.90
C HIS A 86 23.54 18.57 6.16
N ALA A 87 22.53 18.28 6.99
CA ALA A 87 22.72 17.52 8.22
C ALA A 87 23.14 16.08 7.96
N MET A 88 22.62 15.47 6.89
CA MET A 88 22.96 14.12 6.46
C MET A 88 24.38 14.04 5.93
N LYS A 89 24.79 14.98 5.08
CA LYS A 89 26.16 15.07 4.55
C LYS A 89 27.18 15.20 5.68
N GLN A 90 26.96 16.12 6.63
CA GLN A 90 27.84 16.25 7.80
C GLN A 90 27.95 14.96 8.62
N HIS A 91 26.85 14.20 8.76
CA HIS A 91 26.88 12.91 9.48
C HIS A 91 27.70 11.85 8.75
N VAL A 92 27.55 11.77 7.42
CA VAL A 92 28.30 10.84 6.57
C VAL A 92 29.80 11.19 6.59
N GLU A 93 30.15 12.47 6.47
CA GLU A 93 31.54 12.94 6.50
C GLU A 93 32.24 12.68 7.85
N ARG A 94 31.49 12.74 8.96
CA ARG A 94 32.00 12.44 10.30
C ARG A 94 32.20 10.94 10.55
N GLY A 95 31.71 10.05 9.67
CA GLY A 95 31.79 8.60 9.83
C GLY A 95 30.92 8.03 10.96
N ASP A 96 30.00 8.84 11.51
CA ASP A 96 29.22 8.53 12.70
C ASP A 96 27.79 8.04 12.36
N SER A 97 27.55 7.68 11.10
CA SER A 97 26.23 7.29 10.62
C SER A 97 26.01 5.79 10.77
N ASN A 98 25.18 5.40 11.74
CA ASN A 98 24.51 4.08 11.79
C ASN A 98 23.46 3.90 10.67
N ILE A 99 23.48 4.75 9.64
CA ILE A 99 22.51 4.80 8.55
C ILE A 99 23.17 4.14 7.34
N ARG A 100 22.47 3.17 6.73
CA ARG A 100 22.85 2.61 5.44
C ARG A 100 22.06 3.24 4.32
N PHE A 101 22.72 3.47 3.20
CA PHE A 101 22.12 4.12 2.03
C PHE A 101 21.72 3.12 0.93
N ASP A 102 21.36 1.88 1.28
CA ASP A 102 20.97 0.86 0.30
C ASP A 102 19.67 1.24 -0.45
N CYS A 103 18.70 1.84 0.24
CA CYS A 103 17.46 2.35 -0.35
C CYS A 103 17.29 3.84 -0.08
N VAL A 104 17.40 4.65 -1.14
CA VAL A 104 17.37 6.12 -1.08
C VAL A 104 16.21 6.66 -1.91
N GLU A 105 15.49 7.64 -1.37
CA GLU A 105 14.57 8.49 -2.13
C GLU A 105 15.05 9.92 -2.15
N LEU A 106 15.26 10.46 -3.35
CA LEU A 106 15.52 11.87 -3.61
C LEU A 106 14.18 12.55 -3.84
N ARG A 107 13.76 13.43 -2.93
CA ARG A 107 12.45 14.07 -2.97
C ARG A 107 12.56 15.59 -2.98
N ASN A 108 11.90 16.22 -3.95
CA ASN A 108 11.83 17.69 -4.07
C ASN A 108 13.25 18.32 -4.04
N LEU A 109 14.19 17.70 -4.76
CA LEU A 109 15.59 18.13 -4.80
C LEU A 109 15.91 18.79 -6.14
N ARG A 110 16.83 19.74 -6.09
CA ARG A 110 17.39 20.40 -7.27
C ARG A 110 18.89 20.12 -7.33
N HIS A 111 19.47 20.41 -8.48
CA HIS A 111 20.90 20.29 -8.64
C HIS A 111 21.62 21.26 -7.70
N SER A 112 22.59 20.75 -6.94
CA SER A 112 23.45 21.54 -6.08
C SER A 112 24.80 20.84 -5.90
N GLU A 113 25.87 21.62 -5.69
CA GLU A 113 27.20 21.08 -5.41
C GLU A 113 27.19 20.21 -4.14
N GLU A 114 26.36 20.59 -3.16
CA GLU A 114 26.20 19.81 -1.94
C GLU A 114 25.60 18.43 -2.21
N LEU A 115 24.61 18.34 -3.11
CA LEU A 115 24.01 17.07 -3.50
C LEU A 115 25.02 16.21 -4.26
N GLU A 116 25.80 16.78 -5.17
CA GLU A 116 26.88 16.05 -5.85
C GLU A 116 27.88 15.46 -4.86
N GLN A 117 28.37 16.27 -3.93
CA GLN A 117 29.34 15.83 -2.93
C GLN A 117 28.75 14.73 -2.05
N PHE A 118 27.49 14.90 -1.62
CA PHE A 118 26.77 13.87 -0.86
C PHE A 118 26.63 12.55 -1.64
N LEU A 119 26.20 12.60 -2.90
CA LEU A 119 26.02 11.41 -3.75
C LEU A 119 27.34 10.72 -4.09
N ARG A 120 28.45 11.45 -4.20
CA ARG A 120 29.78 10.84 -4.34
C ARG A 120 30.19 10.02 -3.12
N LEU A 121 29.75 10.41 -1.92
CA LEU A 121 30.03 9.68 -0.68
C LEU A 121 29.14 8.45 -0.53
N VAL A 122 27.83 8.59 -0.75
CA VAL A 122 26.87 7.51 -0.46
C VAL A 122 26.52 6.64 -1.66
N GLY A 123 26.70 7.15 -2.88
CA GLY A 123 26.28 6.52 -4.13
C GLY A 123 26.77 5.08 -4.35
N PRO A 124 28.01 4.70 -3.98
CA PRO A 124 28.47 3.32 -4.06
C PRO A 124 27.66 2.32 -3.20
N GLU A 125 27.00 2.77 -2.14
CA GLU A 125 26.13 1.92 -1.30
C GLU A 125 24.71 1.77 -1.86
N VAL A 126 24.27 2.66 -2.76
CA VAL A 126 22.89 2.73 -3.23
C VAL A 126 22.56 1.59 -4.17
N GLY A 127 21.75 0.65 -3.70
CA GLY A 127 21.16 -0.42 -4.51
C GLY A 127 19.82 -0.01 -5.13
N HIS A 128 19.00 0.74 -4.40
CA HIS A 128 17.67 1.18 -4.81
C HIS A 128 17.54 2.70 -4.74
N LEU A 129 17.25 3.33 -5.87
CA LEU A 129 17.01 4.77 -5.96
C LEU A 129 15.58 5.05 -6.41
N GLN A 130 14.87 5.88 -5.65
CA GLN A 130 13.63 6.52 -6.10
C GLN A 130 13.84 8.02 -6.25
N VAL A 131 13.44 8.58 -7.38
CA VAL A 131 13.49 10.01 -7.68
C VAL A 131 12.07 10.53 -7.73
N ARG A 132 11.71 11.51 -6.89
CA ARG A 132 10.36 12.08 -6.80
C ARG A 132 10.39 13.60 -6.82
N HIS A 133 9.81 14.21 -7.85
CA HIS A 133 9.87 15.67 -8.06
C HIS A 133 11.32 16.21 -7.95
N ALA A 134 12.30 15.46 -8.46
CA ALA A 134 13.72 15.78 -8.29
C ALA A 134 14.49 15.63 -9.60
N PRO A 135 14.51 16.66 -10.47
CA PRO A 135 15.12 16.59 -11.80
C PRO A 135 16.66 16.67 -11.76
N VAL A 136 17.30 15.76 -11.02
CA VAL A 136 18.74 15.80 -10.72
C VAL A 136 19.55 14.78 -11.51
N PHE A 137 19.08 14.36 -12.69
CA PHE A 137 19.64 13.23 -13.46
C PHE A 137 21.14 13.35 -13.75
N ARG A 138 21.62 14.54 -14.13
CA ARG A 138 23.05 14.81 -14.32
C ARG A 138 23.90 14.52 -13.08
N THR A 139 23.35 14.82 -11.91
CA THR A 139 24.00 14.58 -10.61
C THR A 139 24.13 13.09 -10.29
N LEU A 140 23.31 12.25 -10.93
CA LEU A 140 23.35 10.79 -10.73
C LEU A 140 24.45 10.15 -11.56
N ASP A 141 24.85 10.77 -12.68
CA ASP A 141 25.83 10.20 -13.60
C ASP A 141 27.19 9.96 -12.91
N GLY A 142 27.66 8.72 -12.98
CA GLY A 142 28.92 8.25 -12.40
C GLY A 142 28.90 8.03 -10.89
N THR A 143 27.79 8.26 -10.20
CA THR A 143 27.75 8.20 -8.71
C THR A 143 27.30 6.86 -8.15
N MET A 144 26.52 6.06 -8.91
CA MET A 144 25.85 4.86 -8.38
C MET A 144 26.19 3.58 -9.16
N PRO A 145 27.42 3.04 -9.00
CA PRO A 145 27.86 1.87 -9.76
C PRO A 145 27.08 0.58 -9.41
N ASN A 146 26.54 0.47 -8.20
CA ASN A 146 25.86 -0.72 -7.69
C ASN A 146 24.33 -0.66 -7.80
N LEU A 147 23.80 0.30 -8.56
CA LEU A 147 22.37 0.52 -8.67
C LEU A 147 21.67 -0.67 -9.36
N LYS A 148 20.65 -1.20 -8.68
CA LYS A 148 19.85 -2.36 -9.10
C LYS A 148 18.42 -1.99 -9.46
N ILE A 149 17.86 -1.01 -8.75
CA ILE A 149 16.49 -0.52 -8.92
C ILE A 149 16.52 0.99 -9.09
N LEU A 150 15.95 1.47 -10.19
CA LEU A 150 15.74 2.89 -10.46
C LEU A 150 14.26 3.13 -10.70
N ALA A 151 13.65 3.96 -9.85
CA ALA A 151 12.27 4.40 -10.00
C ALA A 151 12.20 5.92 -10.13
N ILE A 152 11.65 6.41 -11.23
CA ILE A 152 11.45 7.84 -11.50
C ILE A 152 9.95 8.11 -11.44
N ALA A 153 9.55 8.92 -10.46
CA ALA A 153 8.16 9.30 -10.21
C ALA A 153 7.99 10.82 -10.24
N THR A 154 6.95 11.30 -10.92
CA THR A 154 6.38 12.65 -10.85
C THR A 154 7.39 13.79 -11.00
N THR A 155 8.49 13.57 -11.72
CA THR A 155 9.58 14.55 -11.87
C THR A 155 9.43 15.36 -13.16
N SER A 156 9.27 16.68 -13.05
CA SER A 156 9.05 17.57 -14.20
C SER A 156 10.25 17.58 -15.15
N PHE A 157 9.97 17.70 -16.45
CA PHE A 157 10.97 17.86 -17.52
C PHE A 157 11.59 19.27 -17.58
N MET A 158 10.99 20.24 -16.89
CA MET A 158 11.47 21.62 -16.80
C MET A 158 12.07 21.87 -15.42
N ASP A 159 13.24 22.51 -15.41
CA ASP A 159 13.65 23.30 -14.25
C ASP A 159 12.82 24.60 -14.26
N GLU A 160 11.88 24.71 -13.31
CA GLU A 160 10.96 25.86 -13.24
C GLU A 160 11.67 27.21 -13.02
N LEU A 161 12.91 27.20 -12.50
CA LEU A 161 13.70 28.42 -12.33
C LEU A 161 14.57 28.73 -13.54
N LEU A 162 15.20 27.71 -14.13
CA LEU A 162 16.11 27.89 -15.27
C LEU A 162 15.39 27.94 -16.62
N LEU A 163 14.12 27.52 -16.68
CA LEU A 163 13.32 27.39 -17.91
C LEU A 163 14.03 26.56 -18.99
N GLN A 164 14.86 25.58 -18.57
CA GLN A 164 15.61 24.69 -19.45
C GLN A 164 15.13 23.25 -19.29
N PRO A 165 15.22 22.45 -20.38
CA PRO A 165 14.96 21.02 -20.31
C PRO A 165 16.04 20.36 -19.45
N VAL A 166 15.61 19.52 -18.52
CA VAL A 166 16.49 18.73 -17.67
C VAL A 166 17.30 17.78 -18.57
N GLU A 167 18.62 17.72 -18.43
CA GLU A 167 19.43 16.77 -19.21
C GLU A 167 19.05 15.31 -18.85
N GLY A 168 19.06 14.42 -19.86
CA GLY A 168 18.67 13.01 -19.68
C GLY A 168 19.67 12.22 -18.83
N ILE A 169 19.22 11.10 -18.26
CA ILE A 169 20.08 10.16 -17.53
C ILE A 169 20.74 9.14 -18.48
N ASN A 170 22.01 8.79 -18.27
CA ASN A 170 22.66 7.75 -19.05
C ASN A 170 22.47 6.36 -18.41
N LEU A 171 21.46 5.59 -18.84
CA LEU A 171 21.16 4.28 -18.26
C LEU A 171 22.24 3.22 -18.51
N ARG A 172 23.14 3.42 -19.49
CA ARG A 172 24.26 2.50 -19.78
C ARG A 172 25.24 2.37 -18.63
N GLN A 173 25.28 3.35 -17.72
CA GLN A 173 26.15 3.31 -16.55
C GLN A 173 25.69 2.27 -15.51
N PHE A 174 24.40 1.93 -15.48
CA PHE A 174 23.81 1.07 -14.46
C PHE A 174 23.89 -0.39 -14.89
N VAL A 175 25.09 -0.97 -14.83
CA VAL A 175 25.37 -2.34 -15.31
C VAL A 175 24.71 -3.46 -14.48
N HIS A 176 24.23 -3.13 -13.27
CA HIS A 176 23.54 -4.06 -12.37
C HIS A 176 22.03 -3.84 -12.30
N LEU A 177 21.48 -2.94 -13.13
CA LEU A 177 20.07 -2.60 -13.13
C LEU A 177 19.22 -3.81 -13.53
N HIS A 178 18.26 -4.17 -12.70
CA HIS A 178 17.27 -5.23 -13.01
C HIS A 178 15.82 -4.77 -12.82
N SER A 179 15.61 -3.53 -12.37
CA SER A 179 14.29 -2.93 -12.20
C SER A 179 14.34 -1.49 -12.66
N PHE A 180 13.48 -1.14 -13.61
CA PHE A 180 13.33 0.22 -14.09
C PHE A 180 11.86 0.61 -14.09
N GLU A 181 11.54 1.69 -13.39
CA GLU A 181 10.21 2.26 -13.34
C GLU A 181 10.28 3.73 -13.74
N CYS A 182 9.49 4.10 -14.74
CA CYS A 182 9.35 5.49 -15.16
C CYS A 182 7.87 5.81 -15.29
N ASP A 183 7.34 6.68 -14.43
CA ASP A 183 5.97 7.14 -14.60
C ASP A 183 5.82 8.10 -15.78
N GLY A 184 4.66 8.01 -16.43
CA GLY A 184 4.43 8.63 -17.72
C GLY A 184 4.18 10.13 -17.68
N VAL A 185 3.84 10.70 -16.54
CA VAL A 185 3.13 11.98 -16.58
C VAL A 185 4.09 13.17 -16.75
N SER A 186 5.37 13.04 -16.39
CA SER A 186 6.19 14.22 -16.09
C SER A 186 7.48 14.41 -16.92
N LEU A 187 8.01 13.36 -17.57
CA LEU A 187 9.20 13.44 -18.41
C LEU A 187 8.88 13.61 -19.90
N ASP A 188 9.77 14.30 -20.62
CA ASP A 188 9.65 14.51 -22.06
C ASP A 188 9.71 13.18 -22.85
N SER A 189 8.98 13.14 -23.96
CA SER A 189 8.83 11.92 -24.77
C SER A 189 10.14 11.50 -25.45
N SER A 190 11.04 12.45 -25.77
CA SER A 190 12.34 12.13 -26.36
C SER A 190 13.30 11.48 -25.35
N GLN A 191 13.25 11.94 -24.08
CA GLN A 191 14.07 11.39 -23.00
C GLN A 191 13.65 9.96 -22.66
N LYS A 192 12.34 9.73 -22.59
CA LYS A 192 11.75 8.38 -22.43
C LYS A 192 12.20 7.44 -23.55
N LEU A 193 12.16 7.89 -24.79
CA LEU A 193 12.64 7.09 -25.93
C LEU A 193 14.13 6.76 -25.80
N LEU A 194 14.95 7.75 -25.44
CA LEU A 194 16.38 7.55 -25.25
C LEU A 194 16.68 6.55 -24.12
N MET A 195 15.94 6.64 -23.00
CA MET A 195 16.02 5.69 -21.91
C MET A 195 15.72 4.26 -22.38
N LEU A 196 14.62 4.05 -23.11
CA LEU A 196 14.29 2.73 -23.67
C LEU A 196 15.39 2.20 -24.59
N GLN A 197 15.89 3.04 -25.51
CA GLN A 197 16.95 2.64 -26.42
C GLN A 197 18.21 2.19 -25.66
N GLN A 198 18.56 2.87 -24.57
CA GLN A 198 19.69 2.51 -23.71
C GLN A 198 19.47 1.27 -22.84
N LEU A 199 18.23 0.79 -22.69
CA LEU A 199 17.90 -0.44 -21.99
C LEU A 199 17.93 -1.69 -22.89
N ARG A 200 18.09 -1.53 -24.20
CA ARG A 200 18.25 -2.67 -25.11
C ARG A 200 19.55 -3.43 -24.81
N HIS A 201 19.56 -4.73 -25.03
CA HIS A 201 20.74 -5.57 -24.81
C HIS A 201 21.96 -5.16 -25.63
N VAL A 202 21.73 -4.55 -26.80
CA VAL A 202 22.78 -4.01 -27.67
C VAL A 202 23.56 -2.88 -26.98
N GLU A 203 22.87 -2.05 -26.19
CA GLU A 203 23.44 -0.90 -25.50
C GLU A 203 23.84 -1.22 -24.05
N ASN A 204 23.08 -2.10 -23.40
CA ASN A 204 23.24 -2.44 -21.99
C ASN A 204 22.97 -3.94 -21.73
N LYS A 205 23.98 -4.66 -21.24
CA LYS A 205 23.91 -6.12 -20.98
C LYS A 205 23.16 -6.51 -19.70
N VAL A 206 22.45 -5.56 -19.09
CA VAL A 206 21.54 -5.80 -17.96
C VAL A 206 20.48 -6.84 -18.29
N ARG A 207 19.91 -7.47 -17.27
CA ARG A 207 18.77 -8.38 -17.41
C ARG A 207 17.61 -7.85 -16.58
N LEU A 208 16.67 -7.20 -17.23
CA LEU A 208 15.52 -6.61 -16.53
C LEU A 208 14.57 -7.71 -16.05
N ARG A 209 14.15 -7.59 -14.80
CA ARG A 209 13.09 -8.40 -14.17
C ARG A 209 11.82 -7.60 -13.95
N HIS A 210 11.94 -6.28 -13.78
CA HIS A 210 10.80 -5.39 -13.57
C HIS A 210 10.91 -4.22 -14.54
N LEU A 211 9.83 -3.96 -15.27
CA LEU A 211 9.71 -2.81 -16.16
C LEU A 211 8.34 -2.17 -15.97
N GLN A 212 8.34 -0.89 -15.60
CA GLN A 212 7.16 -0.03 -15.66
C GLN A 212 7.45 1.13 -16.60
N PHE A 213 6.57 1.32 -17.60
CA PHE A 213 6.77 2.36 -18.59
C PHE A 213 5.44 2.88 -19.17
N GLU A 214 5.42 4.17 -19.51
CA GLU A 214 4.31 4.76 -20.28
C GLU A 214 4.52 4.54 -21.78
N TYR A 215 3.56 3.87 -22.39
CA TYR A 215 3.49 3.74 -23.84
C TYR A 215 3.10 5.07 -24.50
N ARG A 216 3.87 5.44 -25.53
CA ARG A 216 3.63 6.53 -26.49
C ARG A 216 3.91 6.03 -27.91
N THR A 217 3.22 6.54 -28.92
CA THR A 217 3.38 6.10 -30.33
C THR A 217 4.83 6.20 -30.83
N ASN A 218 5.56 7.26 -30.47
CA ASN A 218 6.97 7.43 -30.87
C ASN A 218 7.94 6.44 -30.20
N SER A 219 7.50 5.72 -29.16
CA SER A 219 8.30 4.77 -28.38
C SER A 219 7.96 3.31 -28.66
N GLU A 220 6.93 3.02 -29.46
CA GLU A 220 6.42 1.65 -29.67
C GLU A 220 7.53 0.68 -30.09
N ALA A 221 8.28 1.03 -31.14
CA ALA A 221 9.33 0.17 -31.68
C ALA A 221 10.41 -0.13 -30.63
N ALA A 222 10.90 0.91 -29.93
CA ALA A 222 11.92 0.75 -28.90
C ALA A 222 11.40 -0.07 -27.70
N LEU A 223 10.17 0.14 -27.28
CA LEU A 223 9.56 -0.63 -26.19
C LEU A 223 9.46 -2.11 -26.55
N LEU A 224 8.97 -2.44 -27.75
CA LEU A 224 8.85 -3.82 -28.21
C LEU A 224 10.21 -4.53 -28.32
N GLU A 225 11.24 -3.81 -28.77
CA GLU A 225 12.60 -4.33 -28.80
C GLU A 225 13.14 -4.62 -27.40
N VAL A 226 12.97 -3.68 -26.45
CA VAL A 226 13.35 -3.89 -25.03
C VAL A 226 12.59 -5.08 -24.44
N LEU A 227 11.29 -5.18 -24.66
CA LEU A 227 10.50 -6.32 -24.19
C LEU A 227 10.98 -7.65 -24.79
N SER A 228 11.32 -7.67 -26.08
CA SER A 228 11.87 -8.87 -26.73
C SER A 228 13.25 -9.24 -26.18
N ASP A 229 14.11 -8.27 -25.96
CA ASP A 229 15.46 -8.46 -25.41
C ASP A 229 15.40 -9.09 -24.01
N HIS A 230 14.51 -8.59 -23.15
CA HIS A 230 14.39 -9.03 -21.75
C HIS A 230 13.32 -10.11 -21.52
N ALA A 231 12.74 -10.68 -22.58
CA ALA A 231 11.59 -11.57 -22.46
C ALA A 231 11.85 -12.81 -21.56
N GLY A 232 13.09 -13.29 -21.56
CA GLY A 232 13.51 -14.45 -20.76
C GLY A 232 13.74 -14.16 -19.27
N SER A 233 13.76 -12.89 -18.85
CA SER A 233 14.01 -12.49 -17.45
C SER A 233 12.90 -11.68 -16.80
N LEU A 234 11.99 -11.09 -17.58
CA LEU A 234 10.90 -10.26 -17.06
C LEU A 234 9.92 -11.06 -16.18
N GLU A 235 9.70 -10.56 -14.97
CA GLU A 235 8.82 -11.10 -13.92
C GLU A 235 7.67 -10.13 -13.59
N TYR A 236 7.87 -8.83 -13.79
CA TYR A 236 6.88 -7.77 -13.61
C TYR A 236 6.89 -6.85 -14.84
N LEU A 237 5.71 -6.63 -15.40
CA LEU A 237 5.51 -5.72 -16.52
C LEU A 237 4.30 -4.83 -16.26
N ASP A 238 4.50 -3.52 -16.33
CA ASP A 238 3.46 -2.52 -16.19
C ASP A 238 3.55 -1.52 -17.34
N ILE A 239 2.53 -1.52 -18.18
CA ILE A 239 2.43 -0.64 -19.35
C ILE A 239 1.21 0.25 -19.20
N PHE A 240 1.46 1.55 -19.09
CA PHE A 240 0.40 2.57 -19.11
C PHE A 240 0.26 3.16 -20.52
N PHE A 241 -0.85 2.88 -21.20
CA PHE A 241 -1.14 3.36 -22.55
C PHE A 241 -1.68 4.79 -22.51
N SER A 242 -0.81 5.78 -22.68
CA SER A 242 -1.23 7.20 -22.72
C SER A 242 -2.02 7.55 -23.98
N CYS A 243 -1.72 6.89 -25.10
CA CYS A 243 -2.43 6.99 -26.36
C CYS A 243 -2.69 5.60 -26.93
N SER A 244 -3.70 5.50 -27.80
CA SER A 244 -4.02 4.25 -28.48
C SER A 244 -2.86 3.80 -29.37
N PRO A 245 -2.41 2.54 -29.24
CA PRO A 245 -1.40 1.98 -30.15
C PRO A 245 -1.91 1.88 -31.58
N ASP A 246 -0.99 1.81 -32.52
CA ASP A 246 -1.33 1.58 -33.92
C ASP A 246 -1.96 0.19 -34.08
N ARG A 247 -2.76 -0.03 -35.13
CA ARG A 247 -3.45 -1.32 -35.37
C ARG A 247 -2.50 -2.48 -35.76
N LEU A 248 -1.19 -2.31 -35.60
CA LEU A 248 -0.16 -3.29 -35.93
C LEU A 248 0.08 -4.25 -34.75
N THR A 249 -0.95 -5.01 -34.37
CA THR A 249 -0.94 -5.94 -33.21
C THR A 249 0.02 -7.14 -33.37
N GLY A 250 0.44 -7.45 -34.60
CA GLY A 250 1.29 -8.62 -34.88
C GLY A 250 2.65 -8.61 -34.17
N LYS A 251 3.30 -7.44 -34.04
CA LYS A 251 4.59 -7.34 -33.33
C LYS A 251 4.43 -7.58 -31.83
N TRP A 252 3.38 -7.02 -31.23
CA TRP A 252 3.04 -7.25 -29.83
C TRP A 252 2.83 -8.74 -29.54
N ARG A 253 2.09 -9.44 -30.41
CA ARG A 253 1.88 -10.89 -30.29
C ARG A 253 3.20 -11.66 -30.20
N VAL A 254 4.12 -11.43 -31.15
CA VAL A 254 5.43 -12.12 -31.19
C VAL A 254 6.27 -11.86 -29.93
N VAL A 255 6.20 -10.66 -29.37
CA VAL A 255 6.93 -10.32 -28.14
C VAL A 255 6.32 -11.03 -26.93
N PHE A 256 5.00 -10.99 -26.79
CA PHE A 256 4.31 -11.56 -25.63
C PHE A 256 4.33 -13.10 -25.61
N GLU A 257 4.44 -13.76 -26.77
CA GLU A 257 4.68 -15.21 -26.87
C GLU A 257 5.99 -15.65 -26.16
N LYS A 258 7.00 -14.76 -26.11
CA LYS A 258 8.30 -15.04 -25.49
C LYS A 258 8.29 -14.82 -23.97
N LEU A 259 7.27 -14.16 -23.41
CA LEU A 259 7.19 -13.82 -22.00
C LEU A 259 6.72 -15.01 -21.15
N GLN A 260 7.68 -15.80 -20.65
CA GLN A 260 7.39 -17.05 -19.93
C GLN A 260 7.44 -16.93 -18.40
N ARG A 261 8.01 -15.84 -17.86
CA ARG A 261 8.29 -15.69 -16.42
C ARG A 261 7.48 -14.59 -15.74
N VAL A 262 6.58 -13.93 -16.47
CA VAL A 262 5.81 -12.81 -15.94
C VAL A 262 4.82 -13.31 -14.88
N HIS A 263 4.99 -12.83 -13.65
CA HIS A 263 4.10 -13.10 -12.52
C HIS A 263 3.11 -11.97 -12.31
N THR A 264 3.48 -10.73 -12.69
CA THR A 264 2.63 -9.55 -12.60
C THR A 264 2.57 -8.86 -13.94
N LEU A 265 1.37 -8.72 -14.48
CA LEU A 265 1.09 -7.96 -15.69
C LEU A 265 0.07 -6.87 -15.35
N LYS A 266 0.44 -5.63 -15.63
CA LYS A 266 -0.45 -4.49 -15.51
C LYS A 266 -0.56 -3.80 -16.86
N LEU A 267 -1.79 -3.61 -17.30
CA LEU A 267 -2.12 -2.89 -18.51
C LEU A 267 -3.19 -1.89 -18.12
N SER A 268 -2.92 -0.60 -18.30
CA SER A 268 -3.86 0.47 -17.96
C SER A 268 -3.88 1.56 -19.03
N GLY A 269 -4.90 2.41 -19.04
CA GLY A 269 -5.04 3.50 -20.02
C GLY A 269 -5.71 3.08 -21.34
N ASN A 270 -5.35 3.78 -22.42
CA ASN A 270 -6.00 3.72 -23.73
C ASN A 270 -5.54 2.51 -24.59
N CYS A 271 -5.83 1.28 -24.16
CA CYS A 271 -5.58 0.08 -24.97
C CYS A 271 -6.85 -0.34 -25.74
N HIS A 272 -6.76 -0.44 -27.06
CA HIS A 272 -7.89 -0.89 -27.89
C HIS A 272 -8.05 -2.42 -27.81
N HIS A 273 -9.27 -2.91 -28.11
CA HIS A 273 -9.66 -4.30 -27.93
C HIS A 273 -8.72 -5.29 -28.65
N ASP A 274 -8.46 -5.08 -29.94
CA ASP A 274 -7.65 -5.99 -30.76
C ASP A 274 -6.23 -6.20 -30.19
N LEU A 275 -5.64 -5.17 -29.58
CA LEU A 275 -4.32 -5.29 -28.96
C LEU A 275 -4.41 -6.04 -27.62
N LEU A 276 -5.38 -5.70 -26.77
CA LEU A 276 -5.56 -6.38 -25.50
C LEU A 276 -5.82 -7.88 -25.71
N GLU A 277 -6.67 -8.21 -26.68
CA GLU A 277 -6.92 -9.59 -27.11
C GLU A 277 -5.63 -10.25 -27.62
N ALA A 278 -4.90 -9.61 -28.53
CA ALA A 278 -3.64 -10.15 -29.04
C ALA A 278 -2.61 -10.42 -27.94
N ILE A 279 -2.48 -9.53 -26.96
CA ILE A 279 -1.59 -9.68 -25.80
C ILE A 279 -2.01 -10.89 -24.95
N VAL A 280 -3.29 -10.98 -24.59
CA VAL A 280 -3.81 -12.05 -23.74
C VAL A 280 -3.71 -13.41 -24.45
N GLU A 281 -3.99 -13.48 -25.75
CA GLU A 281 -3.85 -14.69 -26.54
C GLU A 281 -2.38 -15.14 -26.62
N ALA A 282 -1.47 -14.20 -26.94
CA ALA A 282 -0.04 -14.44 -27.11
C ALA A 282 0.64 -14.98 -25.86
N LEU A 283 0.31 -14.43 -24.69
CA LEU A 283 0.98 -14.78 -23.44
C LEU A 283 0.78 -16.26 -23.11
N PRO A 284 1.82 -17.10 -22.97
CA PRO A 284 1.63 -18.54 -22.82
C PRO A 284 0.76 -18.94 -21.61
N ALA A 285 -0.08 -19.96 -21.75
CA ALA A 285 -0.88 -20.48 -20.64
C ALA A 285 -0.01 -21.08 -19.51
N ALA A 286 1.21 -21.50 -19.82
CA ALA A 286 2.19 -21.97 -18.84
C ALA A 286 2.82 -20.84 -18.01
N THR A 287 2.64 -19.57 -18.42
CA THR A 287 3.19 -18.41 -17.70
C THR A 287 2.57 -18.35 -16.29
N PRO A 288 3.39 -18.25 -15.23
CA PRO A 288 2.92 -18.32 -13.84
C PRO A 288 2.30 -17.00 -13.37
N LEU A 289 1.32 -16.48 -14.12
CA LEU A 289 0.69 -15.19 -13.86
C LEU A 289 -0.10 -15.24 -12.56
N ARG A 290 0.26 -14.38 -11.60
CA ARG A 290 -0.34 -14.30 -10.25
C ARG A 290 -1.11 -13.01 -10.05
N HIS A 291 -0.71 -11.93 -10.70
CA HIS A 291 -1.33 -10.61 -10.60
C HIS A 291 -1.61 -10.10 -12.00
N LEU A 292 -2.88 -9.85 -12.28
CA LEU A 292 -3.33 -9.18 -13.50
C LEU A 292 -4.11 -7.94 -13.13
N ASP A 293 -3.61 -6.78 -13.55
CA ASP A 293 -4.26 -5.48 -13.35
C ASP A 293 -4.68 -4.95 -14.73
N LEU A 294 -5.99 -4.82 -14.92
CA LEU A 294 -6.61 -4.30 -16.13
C LEU A 294 -7.40 -3.02 -15.83
N THR A 295 -6.97 -2.27 -14.80
CA THR A 295 -7.65 -1.03 -14.38
C THR A 295 -7.82 -0.08 -15.56
N GLY A 296 -9.06 0.35 -15.79
CA GLY A 296 -9.42 1.28 -16.85
C GLY A 296 -9.43 0.66 -18.25
N MET A 297 -9.34 -0.67 -18.40
CA MET A 297 -9.49 -1.34 -19.68
C MET A 297 -10.94 -1.33 -20.14
N LEU A 298 -11.36 -0.22 -20.77
CA LEU A 298 -12.71 -0.02 -21.29
C LEU A 298 -13.06 -0.99 -22.44
N SER A 299 -12.06 -1.64 -23.02
CA SER A 299 -12.16 -2.59 -24.14
C SER A 299 -12.21 -4.06 -23.71
N LEU A 300 -12.16 -4.34 -22.40
CA LEU A 300 -12.22 -5.70 -21.88
C LEU A 300 -13.63 -6.28 -22.00
N THR A 301 -13.78 -7.30 -22.84
CA THR A 301 -15.04 -8.03 -23.04
C THR A 301 -15.17 -9.22 -22.09
N ASN A 302 -16.41 -9.71 -21.91
CA ASN A 302 -16.67 -10.91 -21.11
C ASN A 302 -15.97 -12.15 -21.67
N ASP A 303 -15.89 -12.30 -23.00
CA ASP A 303 -15.23 -13.43 -23.66
C ASP A 303 -13.72 -13.41 -23.43
N LEU A 304 -13.10 -12.23 -23.44
CA LEU A 304 -11.68 -12.09 -23.15
C LEU A 304 -11.37 -12.39 -21.68
N LEU A 305 -12.24 -11.96 -20.76
CA LEU A 305 -12.14 -12.33 -19.35
C LEU A 305 -12.30 -13.85 -19.13
N MET A 306 -13.17 -14.51 -19.90
CA MET A 306 -13.27 -15.98 -19.91
C MET A 306 -11.97 -16.64 -20.38
N LEU A 307 -11.32 -16.11 -21.43
CA LEU A 307 -10.03 -16.60 -21.90
C LEU A 307 -8.95 -16.47 -20.81
N ILE A 308 -8.88 -15.31 -20.14
CA ILE A 308 -8.00 -15.06 -19.00
C ILE A 308 -8.24 -16.10 -17.90
N ALA A 309 -9.50 -16.32 -17.53
CA ALA A 309 -9.88 -17.28 -16.50
C ALA A 309 -9.47 -18.72 -16.88
N CYS A 310 -9.70 -19.13 -18.13
CA CYS A 310 -9.31 -20.45 -18.62
C CYS A 310 -7.80 -20.68 -18.57
N LYS A 311 -6.99 -19.68 -18.94
CA LYS A 311 -5.53 -19.77 -18.96
C LYS A 311 -4.91 -19.81 -17.57
N TRP A 312 -5.40 -19.00 -16.63
CA TRP A 312 -4.71 -18.76 -15.35
C TRP A 312 -5.53 -19.11 -14.09
N LYS A 313 -6.58 -19.93 -14.21
CA LYS A 313 -7.42 -20.40 -13.08
C LYS A 313 -6.69 -20.98 -11.87
N SER A 314 -5.48 -21.51 -12.03
CA SER A 314 -4.72 -22.12 -10.92
C SER A 314 -3.62 -21.20 -10.37
N THR A 315 -3.22 -20.18 -11.13
CA THR A 315 -2.08 -19.32 -10.80
C THR A 315 -2.52 -17.94 -10.34
N LEU A 316 -3.60 -17.39 -10.90
CA LEU A 316 -4.03 -16.02 -10.67
C LEU A 316 -4.55 -15.84 -9.24
N ARG A 317 -4.00 -14.85 -8.52
CA ARG A 317 -4.29 -14.53 -7.12
C ARG A 317 -4.85 -13.12 -6.95
N VAL A 318 -4.43 -12.19 -7.78
CA VAL A 318 -4.87 -10.79 -7.78
C VAL A 318 -5.42 -10.49 -9.16
N LEU A 319 -6.65 -10.01 -9.20
CA LEU A 319 -7.32 -9.55 -10.42
C LEU A 319 -7.95 -8.19 -10.17
N ASP A 320 -7.47 -7.17 -10.86
CA ASP A 320 -8.04 -5.83 -10.84
C ASP A 320 -8.77 -5.53 -12.14
N LEU A 321 -10.07 -5.29 -12.04
CA LEU A 321 -11.00 -4.97 -13.13
C LEU A 321 -11.67 -3.61 -12.90
N MET A 322 -11.06 -2.75 -12.07
CA MET A 322 -11.59 -1.42 -11.81
C MET A 322 -11.84 -0.67 -13.13
N PHE A 323 -13.01 -0.03 -13.26
CA PHE A 323 -13.44 0.68 -14.47
C PHE A 323 -13.56 -0.17 -15.76
N CYS A 324 -13.61 -1.51 -15.67
CA CYS A 324 -13.96 -2.36 -16.83
C CYS A 324 -15.48 -2.34 -17.08
N VAL A 325 -15.96 -1.25 -17.70
CA VAL A 325 -17.40 -0.94 -17.84
C VAL A 325 -18.17 -1.85 -18.80
N GLN A 326 -17.49 -2.63 -19.65
CA GLN A 326 -18.11 -3.57 -20.59
C GLN A 326 -18.45 -4.93 -19.97
N LEU A 327 -18.02 -5.18 -18.73
CA LEU A 327 -18.33 -6.41 -18.02
C LEU A 327 -19.77 -6.39 -17.52
N ASP A 328 -20.51 -7.46 -17.81
CA ASP A 328 -21.91 -7.65 -17.43
C ASP A 328 -22.12 -9.04 -16.79
N GLY A 329 -23.36 -9.46 -16.59
CA GLY A 329 -23.67 -10.77 -15.99
C GLY A 329 -23.03 -11.99 -16.69
N ARG A 330 -22.52 -11.86 -17.92
CA ARG A 330 -21.80 -12.96 -18.60
C ARG A 330 -20.40 -13.20 -18.02
N CYS A 331 -19.79 -12.21 -17.35
CA CYS A 331 -18.49 -12.40 -16.69
C CYS A 331 -18.53 -13.41 -15.53
N VAL A 332 -19.71 -13.75 -15.03
CA VAL A 332 -19.92 -14.63 -13.87
C VAL A 332 -19.24 -15.99 -14.06
N GLN A 333 -19.28 -16.55 -15.27
CA GLN A 333 -18.60 -17.82 -15.56
C GLN A 333 -17.07 -17.70 -15.38
N ALA A 334 -16.49 -16.56 -15.74
CA ALA A 334 -15.05 -16.34 -15.60
C ALA A 334 -14.67 -16.25 -14.13
N LEU A 335 -15.48 -15.54 -13.35
CA LEU A 335 -15.32 -15.45 -11.90
C LEU A 335 -15.45 -16.83 -11.22
N GLN A 336 -16.36 -17.68 -11.68
CA GLN A 336 -16.49 -19.06 -11.16
C GLN A 336 -15.20 -19.85 -11.33
N HIS A 337 -14.58 -19.78 -12.52
CA HIS A 337 -13.32 -20.45 -12.79
C HIS A 337 -12.16 -19.94 -11.91
N LEU A 338 -12.18 -18.66 -11.55
CA LEU A 338 -11.13 -17.99 -10.75
C LEU A 338 -11.39 -18.05 -9.24
N SER A 339 -12.62 -18.32 -8.81
CA SER A 339 -13.07 -18.22 -7.42
C SER A 339 -12.21 -19.02 -6.43
N GLY A 340 -11.66 -20.17 -6.86
CA GLY A 340 -10.83 -21.05 -6.03
C GLY A 340 -9.35 -20.68 -5.95
N SER A 341 -8.88 -19.69 -6.72
CA SER A 341 -7.48 -19.25 -6.70
C SER A 341 -7.30 -17.83 -6.20
N LEU A 342 -8.26 -16.95 -6.48
CA LEU A 342 -8.19 -15.53 -6.17
C LEU A 342 -8.12 -15.28 -4.65
N LYS A 343 -7.26 -14.32 -4.31
CA LYS A 343 -7.11 -13.72 -2.97
C LYS A 343 -7.60 -12.28 -2.96
N VAL A 344 -7.43 -11.56 -4.06
CA VAL A 344 -7.81 -10.17 -4.23
C VAL A 344 -8.60 -10.03 -5.51
N LEU A 345 -9.78 -9.42 -5.41
CA LEU A 345 -10.60 -9.06 -6.56
C LEU A 345 -11.11 -7.62 -6.41
N THR A 346 -10.80 -6.81 -7.40
CA THR A 346 -11.36 -5.46 -7.55
C THR A 346 -12.27 -5.43 -8.75
N MET A 347 -13.54 -5.05 -8.53
CA MET A 347 -14.53 -4.82 -9.59
C MET A 347 -15.24 -3.47 -9.37
N ALA A 348 -14.47 -2.50 -8.89
CA ALA A 348 -14.90 -1.13 -8.67
C ALA A 348 -15.37 -0.49 -9.98
N TYR A 349 -16.46 0.27 -9.92
CA TYR A 349 -17.08 0.95 -11.07
C TYR A 349 -17.55 0.02 -12.22
N CYS A 350 -17.67 -1.29 -11.99
CA CYS A 350 -18.31 -2.23 -12.91
C CYS A 350 -19.84 -2.15 -12.79
N ARG A 351 -20.47 -1.25 -13.55
CA ARG A 351 -21.87 -0.84 -13.29
C ARG A 351 -22.93 -1.88 -13.62
N GLU A 352 -22.70 -2.79 -14.56
CA GLU A 352 -23.71 -3.78 -15.02
C GLU A 352 -23.74 -5.08 -14.20
N LEU A 353 -22.93 -5.16 -13.14
CA LEU A 353 -22.82 -6.36 -12.33
C LEU A 353 -23.92 -6.41 -11.25
N THR A 354 -24.65 -7.52 -11.21
CA THR A 354 -25.72 -7.74 -10.23
C THR A 354 -25.22 -8.46 -8.98
N GLY A 355 -25.88 -8.24 -7.85
CA GLY A 355 -25.58 -8.95 -6.60
C GLY A 355 -25.64 -10.48 -6.76
N ARG A 356 -26.65 -10.99 -7.48
CA ARG A 356 -26.79 -12.41 -7.78
C ARG A 356 -25.62 -12.94 -8.62
N GLY A 357 -25.20 -12.19 -9.64
CA GLY A 357 -24.07 -12.57 -10.49
C GLY A 357 -22.77 -12.67 -9.69
N LEU A 358 -22.48 -11.71 -8.80
CA LEU A 358 -21.33 -11.78 -7.89
C LEU A 358 -21.37 -13.03 -7.00
N LEU A 359 -22.53 -13.34 -6.46
CA LEU A 359 -22.74 -14.48 -5.57
C LEU A 359 -22.51 -15.80 -6.31
N ASP A 360 -23.12 -15.95 -7.50
CA ASP A 360 -22.93 -17.13 -8.35
C ASP A 360 -21.49 -17.23 -8.87
N GLY A 361 -20.81 -16.09 -9.07
CA GLY A 361 -19.43 -15.97 -9.53
C GLY A 361 -18.39 -16.37 -8.48
N LEU A 362 -18.54 -15.86 -7.26
CA LEU A 362 -17.49 -15.91 -6.25
C LEU A 362 -17.79 -16.87 -5.10
N ALA A 363 -19.07 -17.09 -4.81
CA ALA A 363 -19.52 -17.68 -3.56
C ALA A 363 -20.74 -18.60 -3.72
N LEU A 364 -20.87 -19.30 -4.86
CA LEU A 364 -21.89 -20.35 -5.04
C LEU A 364 -21.74 -21.43 -3.94
N LYS A 365 -20.50 -21.68 -3.53
CA LYS A 365 -20.08 -22.44 -2.34
C LYS A 365 -19.22 -21.55 -1.45
N PRO A 366 -18.99 -21.90 -0.17
CA PRO A 366 -18.07 -21.16 0.69
C PRO A 366 -16.69 -21.01 0.03
N ASN A 367 -16.22 -19.78 -0.07
CA ASN A 367 -14.95 -19.43 -0.68
C ASN A 367 -13.97 -18.97 0.40
N TYR A 368 -12.95 -19.80 0.63
CA TYR A 368 -11.96 -19.62 1.69
C TYR A 368 -10.68 -18.93 1.21
N THR A 369 -10.53 -18.69 -0.09
CA THR A 369 -9.29 -18.15 -0.66
C THR A 369 -9.31 -16.64 -0.73
N LEU A 370 -10.48 -16.05 -1.00
CA LEU A 370 -10.63 -14.60 -1.12
C LEU A 370 -10.41 -13.92 0.23
N GLN A 371 -9.57 -12.89 0.21
CA GLN A 371 -9.19 -12.09 1.38
C GLN A 371 -9.53 -10.62 1.18
N GLU A 372 -9.65 -10.16 -0.06
CA GLU A 372 -9.88 -8.76 -0.38
C GLU A 372 -10.90 -8.66 -1.51
N LEU A 373 -11.93 -7.87 -1.26
CA LEU A 373 -13.02 -7.65 -2.19
C LEU A 373 -13.37 -6.16 -2.23
N HIS A 374 -13.24 -5.58 -3.41
CA HIS A 374 -13.45 -4.16 -3.67
C HIS A 374 -14.57 -4.00 -4.69
N LEU A 375 -15.72 -3.51 -4.24
CA LEU A 375 -16.96 -3.33 -5.02
C LEU A 375 -17.43 -1.87 -4.97
N GLU A 376 -16.47 -0.95 -4.96
CA GLU A 376 -16.70 0.50 -4.99
C GLU A 376 -17.63 0.88 -6.16
N GLU A 377 -18.68 1.67 -5.89
CA GLU A 377 -19.57 2.22 -6.92
C GLU A 377 -20.26 1.19 -7.83
N VAL A 378 -20.60 0.00 -7.30
CA VAL A 378 -21.39 -1.00 -8.02
C VAL A 378 -22.89 -0.82 -7.75
N CYS A 379 -23.63 -0.41 -8.79
CA CYS A 379 -25.01 0.09 -8.64
C CYS A 379 -26.09 -0.98 -8.44
N PHE A 380 -25.93 -2.18 -9.02
CA PHE A 380 -27.00 -3.21 -9.05
C PHE A 380 -26.80 -4.35 -8.05
N ILE A 381 -26.10 -4.07 -6.95
CA ILE A 381 -25.99 -5.00 -5.83
C ILE A 381 -27.13 -4.72 -4.84
N ASP A 382 -27.80 -5.79 -4.42
CA ASP A 382 -28.82 -5.76 -3.37
C ASP A 382 -28.28 -6.22 -2.00
N GLU A 383 -29.03 -5.89 -0.95
CA GLU A 383 -28.71 -6.18 0.44
C GLU A 383 -28.57 -7.69 0.73
N GLU A 384 -29.46 -8.52 0.18
CA GLU A 384 -29.50 -9.96 0.44
C GLU A 384 -28.29 -10.67 -0.16
N SER A 385 -27.89 -10.23 -1.36
CA SER A 385 -26.70 -10.70 -2.05
C SER A 385 -25.44 -10.45 -1.23
N ILE A 386 -25.25 -9.23 -0.69
CA ILE A 386 -24.08 -8.95 0.17
C ILE A 386 -24.13 -9.73 1.47
N CYS A 387 -25.29 -9.84 2.13
CA CYS A 387 -25.42 -10.62 3.37
C CYS A 387 -24.97 -12.07 3.16
N THR A 388 -25.42 -12.70 2.07
CA THR A 388 -25.02 -14.07 1.73
C THR A 388 -23.55 -14.16 1.31
N LEU A 389 -23.05 -13.15 0.59
CA LEU A 389 -21.66 -13.10 0.16
C LEU A 389 -20.71 -13.07 1.36
N VAL A 390 -20.98 -12.22 2.35
CA VAL A 390 -20.16 -12.14 3.58
C VAL A 390 -20.36 -13.34 4.49
N GLU A 391 -21.45 -14.08 4.41
CA GLU A 391 -21.55 -15.37 5.10
C GLU A 391 -20.59 -16.41 4.48
N ARG A 392 -20.45 -16.38 3.15
CA ARG A 392 -19.72 -17.39 2.38
C ARG A 392 -18.25 -17.05 2.10
N LEU A 393 -17.79 -15.85 2.47
CA LEU A 393 -16.39 -15.40 2.33
C LEU A 393 -15.71 -15.25 3.71
N PRO A 394 -15.51 -16.30 4.50
CA PRO A 394 -15.14 -16.19 5.93
C PRO A 394 -13.72 -15.65 6.22
N ASN A 395 -12.91 -15.39 5.19
CA ASN A 395 -11.50 -15.01 5.34
C ASN A 395 -11.18 -13.59 4.85
N LEU A 396 -12.19 -12.73 4.65
CA LEU A 396 -11.92 -11.35 4.24
C LEU A 396 -11.15 -10.59 5.31
N ARG A 397 -10.17 -9.84 4.83
CA ARG A 397 -9.32 -8.89 5.55
C ARG A 397 -9.60 -7.47 5.11
N ARG A 398 -9.96 -7.26 3.84
CA ARG A 398 -10.30 -5.94 3.29
C ARG A 398 -11.61 -6.03 2.52
N LEU A 399 -12.52 -5.11 2.81
CA LEU A 399 -13.83 -5.04 2.16
C LEU A 399 -14.16 -3.58 1.83
N GLY A 400 -14.28 -3.30 0.53
CA GLY A 400 -14.72 -2.02 -0.02
C GLY A 400 -16.13 -2.13 -0.57
N LEU A 401 -17.05 -1.32 -0.02
CA LEU A 401 -18.45 -1.22 -0.41
C LEU A 401 -18.89 0.25 -0.52
N ASP A 402 -17.97 1.17 -0.80
CA ASP A 402 -18.33 2.58 -0.92
C ASP A 402 -19.30 2.85 -2.08
N ASN A 403 -20.14 3.85 -1.82
CA ASN A 403 -21.26 4.26 -2.63
C ASN A 403 -22.21 3.13 -3.07
N CYS A 404 -22.19 1.95 -2.43
CA CYS A 404 -23.14 0.86 -2.63
C CYS A 404 -24.47 1.15 -1.92
N ARG A 405 -25.11 2.28 -2.27
CA ARG A 405 -26.22 2.89 -1.53
C ARG A 405 -27.42 1.98 -1.33
N HIS A 406 -27.66 1.04 -2.24
CA HIS A 406 -28.79 0.11 -2.16
C HIS A 406 -28.47 -1.16 -1.35
N ALA A 407 -27.21 -1.61 -1.39
CA ALA A 407 -26.76 -2.85 -0.75
C ALA A 407 -26.35 -2.67 0.70
N VAL A 408 -25.79 -1.52 1.07
CA VAL A 408 -25.21 -1.30 2.41
C VAL A 408 -26.23 -0.66 3.34
N THR A 409 -26.77 -1.46 4.25
CA THR A 409 -27.74 -1.06 5.26
C THR A 409 -27.28 -1.51 6.66
N ASN A 410 -28.09 -1.23 7.69
CA ASN A 410 -27.87 -1.76 9.03
C ASN A 410 -27.85 -3.30 9.08
N ARG A 411 -28.65 -4.00 8.26
CA ARG A 411 -28.67 -5.48 8.21
C ARG A 411 -27.39 -6.00 7.59
N THR A 412 -26.94 -5.38 6.50
CA THR A 412 -25.67 -5.72 5.84
C THR A 412 -24.49 -5.59 6.79
N LEU A 413 -24.42 -4.50 7.55
CA LEU A 413 -23.39 -4.30 8.57
C LEU A 413 -23.45 -5.35 9.67
N ALA A 414 -24.65 -5.69 10.16
CA ALA A 414 -24.80 -6.76 11.15
C ALA A 414 -24.28 -8.11 10.62
N ALA A 415 -24.55 -8.45 9.37
CA ALA A 415 -24.01 -9.65 8.72
C ALA A 415 -22.48 -9.60 8.61
N ILE A 416 -21.92 -8.46 8.21
CA ILE A 416 -20.46 -8.26 8.17
C ILE A 416 -19.85 -8.49 9.57
N PHE A 417 -20.41 -7.85 10.60
CA PHE A 417 -19.88 -7.94 11.98
C PHE A 417 -20.11 -9.29 12.64
N GLN A 418 -21.04 -10.08 12.12
CA GLN A 418 -21.27 -11.46 12.53
C GLN A 418 -20.22 -12.41 11.93
N HIS A 419 -19.97 -12.32 10.62
CA HIS A 419 -19.23 -13.34 9.88
C HIS A 419 -17.76 -12.98 9.60
N GLN A 420 -17.42 -11.70 9.54
CA GLN A 420 -16.10 -11.22 9.08
C GLN A 420 -15.15 -10.87 10.21
N THR A 421 -14.95 -11.77 11.18
CA THR A 421 -14.15 -11.49 12.39
C THR A 421 -12.65 -11.28 12.13
N LYS A 422 -12.16 -11.58 10.92
CA LYS A 422 -10.77 -11.37 10.49
C LYS A 422 -10.56 -10.04 9.75
N LEU A 423 -11.60 -9.24 9.59
CA LEU A 423 -11.56 -8.00 8.84
C LEU A 423 -10.62 -6.98 9.51
N GLN A 424 -9.75 -6.39 8.70
CA GLN A 424 -8.76 -5.39 9.08
C GLN A 424 -9.08 -4.04 8.47
N GLU A 425 -9.71 -3.99 7.31
CA GLU A 425 -10.09 -2.75 6.63
C GLU A 425 -11.54 -2.83 6.13
N LEU A 426 -12.34 -1.84 6.50
CA LEU A 426 -13.72 -1.69 6.05
C LEU A 426 -13.93 -0.29 5.47
N ASN A 427 -14.35 -0.23 4.22
CA ASN A 427 -14.72 1.01 3.55
C ASN A 427 -16.21 0.98 3.17
N ILE A 428 -16.99 1.87 3.78
CA ILE A 428 -18.43 2.07 3.59
C ILE A 428 -18.73 3.55 3.32
N ASP A 429 -17.83 4.22 2.62
CA ASP A 429 -17.95 5.64 2.25
C ASP A 429 -19.26 5.91 1.47
N TYR A 430 -19.89 7.05 1.73
CA TYR A 430 -21.17 7.48 1.15
C TYR A 430 -22.31 6.43 1.23
N CYS A 431 -22.27 5.51 2.20
CA CYS A 431 -23.36 4.56 2.45
C CYS A 431 -24.50 5.19 3.27
N VAL A 432 -25.27 6.06 2.62
CA VAL A 432 -26.26 6.95 3.26
C VAL A 432 -27.41 6.25 4.02
N ARG A 433 -27.68 4.97 3.74
CA ARG A 433 -28.72 4.18 4.44
C ARG A 433 -28.26 3.60 5.78
N VAL A 434 -26.98 3.74 6.10
CA VAL A 434 -26.42 3.31 7.38
C VAL A 434 -26.79 4.32 8.46
N THR A 435 -27.23 3.81 9.61
CA THR A 435 -27.57 4.59 10.82
C THR A 435 -26.82 4.04 12.02
N ASP A 436 -26.92 4.70 13.17
CA ASP A 436 -26.30 4.22 14.42
C ASP A 436 -26.66 2.77 14.77
N ALA A 437 -27.85 2.30 14.40
CA ALA A 437 -28.27 0.93 14.66
C ALA A 437 -27.37 -0.11 13.96
N GLY A 438 -26.89 0.19 12.75
CA GLY A 438 -26.00 -0.71 12.01
C GLY A 438 -24.67 -0.95 12.71
N LEU A 439 -24.12 0.08 13.36
CA LEU A 439 -22.81 0.01 14.05
C LEU A 439 -22.91 -0.43 15.51
N VAL A 440 -23.97 -0.02 16.22
CA VAL A 440 -24.21 -0.39 17.63
C VAL A 440 -24.78 -1.82 17.77
N GLY A 441 -25.40 -2.34 16.71
CA GLY A 441 -25.96 -3.69 16.66
C GLY A 441 -27.43 -3.67 16.26
N PHE A 442 -27.73 -4.37 15.17
CA PHE A 442 -29.05 -4.41 14.53
C PHE A 442 -29.63 -5.83 14.54
N GLY A 443 -30.95 -5.95 14.71
CA GLY A 443 -31.67 -7.23 14.69
C GLY A 443 -31.83 -7.91 16.07
N PRO A 444 -32.43 -9.11 16.11
CA PRO A 444 -32.71 -9.84 17.35
C PRO A 444 -31.42 -10.29 18.06
N LYS A 445 -30.39 -10.64 17.29
CA LYS A 445 -29.01 -10.81 17.76
C LYS A 445 -28.23 -9.58 17.38
N ARG A 446 -27.74 -8.83 18.36
CA ARG A 446 -27.00 -7.59 18.13
C ARG A 446 -25.54 -7.90 17.79
N TYR A 447 -25.14 -7.60 16.57
CA TYR A 447 -23.75 -7.69 16.13
C TYR A 447 -23.19 -6.27 15.96
N PRO A 448 -22.50 -5.72 16.98
CA PRO A 448 -21.85 -4.42 16.88
C PRO A 448 -20.53 -4.49 16.10
N ILE A 449 -20.06 -3.35 15.61
CA ILE A 449 -18.75 -3.24 14.96
C ILE A 449 -17.59 -3.65 15.88
N SER A 450 -17.75 -3.55 17.19
CA SER A 450 -16.74 -3.98 18.18
C SER A 450 -16.43 -5.48 18.16
N ASN A 451 -17.22 -6.29 17.45
CA ASN A 451 -16.86 -7.67 17.13
C ASN A 451 -15.60 -7.77 16.24
N LEU A 452 -15.33 -6.73 15.44
CA LEU A 452 -14.16 -6.66 14.57
C LEU A 452 -12.92 -6.19 15.34
N ARG A 453 -12.47 -6.98 16.31
CA ARG A 453 -11.36 -6.59 17.22
C ARG A 453 -10.04 -6.30 16.53
N GLY A 454 -9.81 -6.90 15.35
CA GLY A 454 -8.62 -6.69 14.51
C GLY A 454 -8.77 -5.59 13.47
N LEU A 455 -9.85 -4.80 13.51
CA LEU A 455 -10.06 -3.71 12.55
C LEU A 455 -9.04 -2.59 12.76
N ARG A 456 -8.32 -2.25 11.69
CA ARG A 456 -7.23 -1.28 11.66
C ARG A 456 -7.56 -0.03 10.87
N ALA A 457 -8.40 -0.15 9.84
CA ALA A 457 -8.88 0.99 9.07
C ALA A 457 -10.40 0.95 8.91
N LEU A 458 -11.04 2.08 9.18
CA LEU A 458 -12.47 2.28 8.95
C LEU A 458 -12.67 3.59 8.19
N ASN A 459 -13.32 3.51 7.03
CA ASN A 459 -13.81 4.67 6.29
C ASN A 459 -15.33 4.63 6.25
N MET A 460 -15.95 5.67 6.80
CA MET A 460 -17.40 5.87 6.85
C MET A 460 -17.76 7.33 6.54
N ARG A 461 -16.94 7.97 5.71
CA ARG A 461 -17.22 9.31 5.18
C ARG A 461 -18.60 9.35 4.49
N GLY A 462 -19.26 10.50 4.50
CA GLY A 462 -20.55 10.69 3.84
C GLY A 462 -21.73 9.91 4.42
N CYS A 463 -21.54 9.17 5.52
CA CYS A 463 -22.62 8.48 6.23
C CYS A 463 -23.41 9.47 7.11
N HIS A 464 -24.19 10.34 6.47
CA HIS A 464 -24.82 11.52 7.10
C HIS A 464 -25.84 11.22 8.24
N ASN A 465 -26.27 9.96 8.38
CA ASN A 465 -27.24 9.53 9.39
C ASN A 465 -26.59 8.99 10.68
N LEU A 466 -25.25 9.01 10.77
CA LEU A 466 -24.51 8.64 11.97
C LEU A 466 -24.44 9.81 12.96
N THR A 467 -24.54 9.52 14.26
CA THR A 467 -24.48 10.50 15.35
C THR A 467 -23.41 10.15 16.38
N ASN A 468 -23.20 11.05 17.36
CA ASN A 468 -22.31 10.81 18.51
C ASN A 468 -22.51 9.45 19.19
N ARG A 469 -23.72 8.86 19.12
CA ARG A 469 -24.01 7.54 19.68
C ARG A 469 -23.05 6.46 19.16
N VAL A 470 -22.68 6.52 17.88
CA VAL A 470 -21.73 5.56 17.29
C VAL A 470 -20.34 5.71 17.90
N LEU A 471 -19.89 6.95 18.05
CA LEU A 471 -18.57 7.27 18.62
C LEU A 471 -18.47 6.85 20.09
N MET A 472 -19.57 6.98 20.84
CA MET A 472 -19.66 6.64 22.26
C MET A 472 -19.86 5.13 22.52
N ASP A 473 -20.77 4.50 21.77
CA ASP A 473 -21.26 3.16 22.10
C ASP A 473 -20.67 2.06 21.21
N ALA A 474 -20.38 2.35 19.94
CA ALA A 474 -19.98 1.34 18.96
C ALA A 474 -18.46 1.25 18.76
N LEU A 475 -17.78 2.40 18.62
CA LEU A 475 -16.34 2.45 18.31
C LEU A 475 -15.48 2.13 19.54
N ARG A 476 -15.35 0.84 19.83
CA ARG A 476 -14.45 0.27 20.85
C ARG A 476 -13.48 -0.69 20.19
N LEU A 477 -12.57 -0.12 19.38
CA LEU A 477 -11.70 -0.85 18.47
C LEU A 477 -10.23 -0.64 18.86
N PRO A 478 -9.63 -1.56 19.62
CA PRO A 478 -8.31 -1.35 20.22
C PRO A 478 -7.16 -1.35 19.20
N GLU A 479 -7.34 -1.97 18.03
CA GLU A 479 -6.35 -1.99 16.94
C GLU A 479 -6.60 -0.91 15.87
N LEU A 480 -7.60 -0.04 16.04
CA LEU A 480 -7.94 0.96 15.02
C LEU A 480 -6.82 2.00 14.89
N ARG A 481 -6.22 2.07 13.70
CA ARG A 481 -5.12 2.99 13.36
C ARG A 481 -5.56 4.12 12.44
N SER A 482 -6.55 3.89 11.59
CA SER A 482 -7.04 4.88 10.63
C SER A 482 -8.56 5.01 10.72
N LEU A 483 -9.05 6.22 10.98
CA LEU A 483 -10.48 6.53 10.93
C LEU A 483 -10.74 7.71 9.99
N SER A 484 -11.64 7.52 9.04
CA SER A 484 -12.16 8.59 8.18
C SER A 484 -13.67 8.71 8.38
N VAL A 485 -14.09 9.89 8.84
CA VAL A 485 -15.47 10.24 9.16
C VAL A 485 -15.87 11.57 8.52
N GLY A 486 -15.21 11.95 7.42
CA GLY A 486 -15.50 13.21 6.74
C GLY A 486 -16.96 13.32 6.29
N TYR A 487 -17.46 14.54 6.11
CA TYR A 487 -18.84 14.83 5.71
C TYR A 487 -19.92 14.25 6.67
N CYS A 488 -19.54 13.80 7.88
CA CYS A 488 -20.48 13.33 8.91
C CYS A 488 -20.88 14.49 9.82
N ASN A 489 -21.90 15.23 9.41
CA ASN A 489 -22.27 16.52 10.00
C ASN A 489 -22.95 16.48 11.38
N ARG A 490 -23.07 15.31 12.00
CA ARG A 490 -23.70 15.14 13.34
C ARG A 490 -22.71 14.64 14.40
N PHE A 491 -21.42 14.70 14.10
CA PHE A 491 -20.35 14.43 15.07
C PHE A 491 -19.91 15.73 15.73
N GLU A 492 -20.05 15.76 17.05
CA GLU A 492 -19.75 16.91 17.91
C GLU A 492 -18.58 16.58 18.84
N ALA A 493 -18.09 17.58 19.57
CA ALA A 493 -16.91 17.46 20.43
C ALA A 493 -17.03 16.33 21.47
N GLU A 494 -18.20 16.15 22.06
CA GLU A 494 -18.46 15.14 23.09
C GLU A 494 -18.32 13.72 22.53
N GLY A 495 -18.83 13.47 21.33
CA GLY A 495 -18.69 12.18 20.65
C GLY A 495 -17.24 11.88 20.29
N ILE A 496 -16.53 12.88 19.75
CA ILE A 496 -15.11 12.76 19.43
C ILE A 496 -14.27 12.49 20.69
N ALA A 497 -14.53 13.20 21.78
CA ALA A 497 -13.85 12.98 23.06
C ALA A 497 -14.03 11.54 23.54
N ALA A 498 -15.27 11.01 23.53
CA ALA A 498 -15.53 9.62 23.90
C ALA A 498 -14.81 8.61 22.99
N PHE A 499 -14.83 8.83 21.68
CA PHE A 499 -14.12 7.99 20.71
C PHE A 499 -12.61 7.96 20.97
N THR A 500 -11.99 9.10 21.25
CA THR A 500 -10.53 9.19 21.43
C THR A 500 -10.04 8.39 22.65
N ILE A 501 -10.90 8.18 23.65
CA ILE A 501 -10.62 7.34 24.82
C ILE A 501 -10.75 5.85 24.45
N ASN A 502 -11.77 5.49 23.68
CA ASN A 502 -12.08 4.11 23.32
C ASN A 502 -11.14 3.53 22.24
N CYS A 503 -10.52 4.38 21.42
CA CYS A 503 -9.65 3.99 20.30
C CYS A 503 -8.26 4.67 20.39
N PRO A 504 -7.42 4.32 21.39
CA PRO A 504 -6.15 5.04 21.65
C PRO A 504 -5.05 4.74 20.63
N ALA A 505 -5.22 3.74 19.77
CA ALA A 505 -4.22 3.31 18.78
C ALA A 505 -4.24 4.12 17.48
N VAL A 506 -5.13 5.11 17.35
CA VAL A 506 -5.34 5.86 16.12
C VAL A 506 -4.10 6.68 15.77
N GLU A 507 -3.65 6.50 14.53
CA GLU A 507 -2.49 7.18 13.92
C GLU A 507 -2.93 8.19 12.84
N LYS A 508 -4.08 7.95 12.18
CA LYS A 508 -4.62 8.81 11.11
C LYS A 508 -6.10 9.10 11.37
N LEU A 509 -6.46 10.37 11.40
CA LEU A 509 -7.84 10.81 11.61
C LEU A 509 -8.24 11.87 10.58
N CYS A 510 -9.31 11.59 9.84
CA CYS A 510 -9.90 12.53 8.89
C CYS A 510 -11.31 12.94 9.33
N LEU A 511 -11.48 14.23 9.62
CA LEU A 511 -12.71 14.90 10.03
C LEU A 511 -13.14 15.96 9.01
N ALA A 512 -12.63 15.89 7.77
CA ALA A 512 -12.87 16.90 6.76
C ALA A 512 -14.36 17.11 6.48
N SER A 513 -14.79 18.37 6.32
CA SER A 513 -16.17 18.75 6.05
C SER A 513 -17.17 18.27 7.12
N CYS A 514 -16.76 18.17 8.39
CA CYS A 514 -17.67 17.91 9.51
C CYS A 514 -18.12 19.23 10.16
N HIS A 515 -19.35 19.65 9.91
CA HIS A 515 -19.82 21.00 10.31
C HIS A 515 -19.91 21.27 11.81
N GLN A 516 -19.99 20.23 12.64
CA GLN A 516 -20.16 20.37 14.09
C GLN A 516 -18.87 20.15 14.88
N VAL A 517 -17.77 19.79 14.20
CA VAL A 517 -16.45 19.62 14.82
C VAL A 517 -15.84 21.00 15.08
N ASP A 518 -15.51 21.28 16.33
CA ASP A 518 -14.97 22.54 16.83
C ASP A 518 -13.58 22.36 17.47
N ASP A 519 -13.04 23.46 18.01
CA ASP A 519 -11.72 23.46 18.63
C ASP A 519 -11.60 22.52 19.87
N ARG A 520 -12.71 22.27 20.59
CA ARG A 520 -12.73 21.35 21.75
C ARG A 520 -12.55 19.90 21.32
N ALA A 521 -13.08 19.54 20.15
CA ALA A 521 -12.86 18.23 19.55
C ALA A 521 -11.37 18.02 19.26
N VAL A 522 -10.70 19.02 18.66
CA VAL A 522 -9.26 18.98 18.36
C VAL A 522 -8.42 18.88 19.64
N GLU A 523 -8.77 19.65 20.67
CA GLU A 523 -8.11 19.55 21.98
C GLU A 523 -8.18 18.11 22.54
N SER A 524 -9.36 17.51 22.55
CA SER A 524 -9.57 16.14 23.04
C SER A 524 -8.78 15.10 22.24
N ILE A 525 -8.74 15.26 20.91
CA ILE A 525 -7.95 14.43 19.99
C ILE A 525 -6.47 14.47 20.37
N LEU A 526 -5.90 15.66 20.54
CA LEU A 526 -4.47 15.83 20.81
C LEU A 526 -4.07 15.36 22.22
N GLN A 527 -4.97 15.50 23.20
CA GLN A 527 -4.71 15.05 24.56
C GLN A 527 -4.73 13.52 24.70
N ASN A 528 -5.64 12.85 24.00
CA ASN A 528 -5.89 11.42 24.17
C ASN A 528 -5.15 10.56 23.14
N LEU A 529 -5.08 10.97 21.87
CA LEU A 529 -4.48 10.18 20.79
C LEU A 529 -2.96 10.40 20.68
N ARG A 530 -2.22 9.80 21.60
CA ARG A 530 -0.75 9.94 21.66
C ARG A 530 -0.01 9.35 20.46
N ARG A 531 -0.65 8.50 19.67
CA ARG A 531 -0.08 7.90 18.45
C ARG A 531 -0.43 8.66 17.17
N LEU A 532 -1.20 9.75 17.26
CA LEU A 532 -1.68 10.48 16.10
C LEU A 532 -0.51 11.09 15.31
N ARG A 533 -0.46 10.76 14.02
CA ARG A 533 0.55 11.23 13.05
C ARG A 533 -0.06 12.11 11.97
N SER A 534 -1.31 11.88 11.59
CA SER A 534 -2.00 12.62 10.53
C SER A 534 -3.38 13.07 10.99
N LEU A 535 -3.65 14.37 10.92
CA LEU A 535 -4.93 14.97 11.26
C LEU A 535 -5.41 15.87 10.13
N ASN A 536 -6.62 15.59 9.63
CA ASN A 536 -7.28 16.42 8.63
C ASN A 536 -8.60 16.98 9.18
N VAL A 537 -8.69 18.31 9.23
CA VAL A 537 -9.86 19.10 9.68
C VAL A 537 -10.30 20.12 8.62
N SER A 538 -9.97 19.89 7.35
CA SER A 538 -10.34 20.77 6.24
C SER A 538 -11.84 21.02 6.17
N ASN A 539 -12.24 22.22 5.73
CA ASN A 539 -13.63 22.63 5.55
C ASN A 539 -14.51 22.44 6.82
N CYS A 540 -13.92 22.55 8.01
CA CYS A 540 -14.66 22.53 9.28
C CYS A 540 -14.87 23.99 9.76
N PRO A 541 -16.09 24.55 9.64
CA PRO A 541 -16.33 25.98 9.83
C PRO A 541 -16.21 26.48 11.27
N LYS A 542 -16.21 25.56 12.26
CA LYS A 542 -16.06 25.91 13.69
C LYS A 542 -14.62 25.76 14.20
N ILE A 543 -13.69 25.41 13.33
CA ILE A 543 -12.26 25.36 13.68
C ILE A 543 -11.68 26.75 13.53
N THR A 544 -10.92 27.18 14.53
CA THR A 544 -10.29 28.49 14.55
C THR A 544 -8.78 28.38 14.77
N LEU A 545 -8.10 29.52 14.88
CA LEU A 545 -6.70 29.59 15.31
C LEU A 545 -6.47 28.91 16.68
N HIS A 546 -7.50 28.73 17.51
CA HIS A 546 -7.37 28.02 18.78
C HIS A 546 -6.88 26.58 18.59
N SER A 547 -7.44 25.84 17.61
CA SER A 547 -6.96 24.49 17.26
C SER A 547 -5.47 24.47 16.92
N VAL A 548 -4.98 25.49 16.20
CA VAL A 548 -3.57 25.60 15.83
C VAL A 548 -2.68 25.79 17.07
N TYR A 549 -3.11 26.62 18.03
CA TYR A 549 -2.41 26.75 19.31
C TYR A 549 -2.44 25.44 20.10
N GLN A 550 -3.54 24.69 20.07
CA GLN A 550 -3.60 23.38 20.72
C GLN A 550 -2.65 22.37 20.08
N ILE A 551 -2.53 22.38 18.74
CA ILE A 551 -1.54 21.57 18.02
C ILE A 551 -0.12 21.98 18.41
N ALA A 552 0.16 23.28 18.49
CA ALA A 552 1.45 23.79 18.95
C ALA A 552 1.77 23.30 20.38
N ARG A 553 0.79 23.22 21.27
CA ARG A 553 1.00 22.80 22.67
C ARG A 553 1.06 21.29 22.87
N HIS A 554 0.21 20.51 22.20
CA HIS A 554 0.00 19.09 22.50
C HIS A 554 0.31 18.13 21.34
N GLY A 555 0.52 18.63 20.12
CA GLY A 555 0.74 17.84 18.91
C GLY A 555 2.16 17.30 18.73
N GLU A 556 2.77 16.73 19.78
CA GLU A 556 4.17 16.28 19.76
C GLU A 556 4.45 15.20 18.70
N ASN A 557 3.51 14.29 18.47
CA ASN A 557 3.71 13.16 17.55
C ASN A 557 3.14 13.38 16.14
N LEU A 558 2.52 14.55 15.92
CA LEU A 558 1.88 14.89 14.65
C LEU A 558 2.94 15.18 13.57
N LEU A 559 2.77 14.57 12.39
CA LEU A 559 3.66 14.71 11.24
C LEU A 559 2.97 15.40 10.07
N GLU A 560 1.66 15.21 9.93
CA GLU A 560 0.85 15.73 8.84
C GLU A 560 -0.38 16.44 9.41
N PHE A 561 -0.58 17.69 9.01
CA PHE A 561 -1.75 18.47 9.36
C PHE A 561 -2.36 19.09 8.10
N THR A 562 -3.67 18.88 7.91
CA THR A 562 -4.44 19.43 6.79
C THR A 562 -5.63 20.22 7.31
N ALA A 563 -5.71 21.49 6.95
CA ALA A 563 -6.75 22.43 7.38
C ALA A 563 -7.12 23.38 6.25
N CYS A 564 -7.38 22.82 5.05
CA CYS A 564 -7.75 23.60 3.87
C CYS A 564 -9.18 24.11 3.96
N GLY A 565 -9.43 25.31 3.43
CA GLY A 565 -10.79 25.87 3.28
C GLY A 565 -11.48 26.16 4.61
N ILE A 566 -10.73 26.63 5.61
CA ILE A 566 -11.30 27.10 6.88
C ILE A 566 -11.27 28.63 6.89
N ASP A 567 -12.46 29.24 6.92
CA ASP A 567 -12.62 30.68 6.89
C ASP A 567 -12.00 31.34 8.13
N GLY A 568 -11.17 32.37 7.92
CA GLY A 568 -10.53 33.12 9.01
C GLY A 568 -9.21 32.53 9.55
N LEU A 569 -8.74 31.40 9.01
CA LEU A 569 -7.38 30.92 9.27
C LEU A 569 -6.39 31.59 8.29
N ASP A 570 -5.63 32.57 8.78
CA ASP A 570 -4.50 33.12 8.01
C ASP A 570 -3.42 32.06 7.83
N SER A 571 -3.31 31.51 6.61
CA SER A 571 -2.37 30.46 6.27
C SER A 571 -0.90 30.84 6.57
N SER A 572 -0.58 32.14 6.53
CA SER A 572 0.76 32.65 6.81
C SER A 572 1.06 32.58 8.31
N ALA A 573 0.13 33.08 9.13
CA ALA A 573 0.24 33.04 10.59
C ALA A 573 0.32 31.60 11.12
N VAL A 574 -0.51 30.70 10.58
CA VAL A 574 -0.51 29.27 10.97
C VAL A 574 0.82 28.60 10.65
N LYS A 575 1.35 28.83 9.44
CA LYS A 575 2.68 28.31 9.08
C LYS A 575 3.75 28.82 10.02
N LEU A 576 3.73 30.10 10.37
CA LEU A 576 4.73 30.70 11.26
C LEU A 576 4.66 30.13 12.69
N ILE A 577 3.46 29.99 13.25
CA ILE A 577 3.25 29.38 14.58
C ILE A 577 3.75 27.93 14.59
N LEU A 578 3.33 27.13 13.60
CA LEU A 578 3.69 25.71 13.54
C LEU A 578 5.17 25.49 13.22
N GLN A 579 5.80 26.33 12.40
CA GLN A 579 7.24 26.25 12.15
C GLN A 579 8.06 26.56 13.41
N ARG A 580 7.62 27.53 14.22
CA ARG A 580 8.33 27.92 15.44
C ARG A 580 8.17 26.88 16.55
N GLU A 581 6.95 26.42 16.78
CA GLU A 581 6.62 25.57 17.93
C GLU A 581 6.71 24.06 17.59
N ARG A 582 6.58 23.68 16.31
CA ARG A 582 6.51 22.28 15.84
C ARG A 582 7.28 22.03 14.54
N PRO A 583 8.62 22.17 14.55
CA PRO A 583 9.45 21.95 13.36
C PRO A 583 9.42 20.52 12.81
N GLN A 584 8.95 19.54 13.60
CA GLN A 584 8.81 18.14 13.19
C GLN A 584 7.64 17.84 12.24
N LEU A 585 6.72 18.79 12.03
CA LEU A 585 5.63 18.64 11.06
C LEU A 585 6.21 18.57 9.64
N LYS A 586 6.07 17.40 9.02
CA LYS A 586 6.59 17.13 7.68
C LYS A 586 5.75 17.80 6.61
N GLN A 587 4.44 17.82 6.79
CA GLN A 587 3.49 18.34 5.80
C GLN A 587 2.38 19.14 6.49
N VAL A 588 2.24 20.41 6.08
CA VAL A 588 1.16 21.29 6.52
C VAL A 588 0.47 21.82 5.26
N LEU A 589 -0.79 21.43 5.07
CA LEU A 589 -1.66 21.88 3.98
C LEU A 589 -2.73 22.79 4.57
N LEU A 590 -2.80 24.03 4.11
CA LEU A 590 -3.72 25.07 4.59
C LEU A 590 -4.52 25.63 3.43
#